data_AF-A0A3C1BP02-F1
#
_entry.id   AF-A0A3C1BP02-F1
#
_cell.length_a   1.000
_cell.length_b   1.000
_cell.length_c   1.000
_cell.angle_alpha   90.00
_cell.angle_beta   90.00
_cell.angle_gamma   90.00
#
_symmetry.space_group_name_H-M   'P 1'
#
loop_
_entity.id
_entity.type
_entity.pdbx_description
1 polymer ?
#
loop_
_entity_poly.entity_id
_entity_poly.type
_entity_poly.pdbx_seq_one_letter_code
_entity_poly.pdbx_strand_id
1 'polypeptide(L)'
;MTGGRTTGGRIFQALFARELRLVLRGGHLMPVLAFVFICVMLMPFGLGPELSLLQRLAPGLLWVIMLMAVLLSLDRMFQADFEDGSLDQLMLLPVALEWAVIAKVCAHFAGILLPVLAMMPLAGLLLNIRPDTVLPVLATLLAGAPALVMLGAIGAALAAGGGGAG
;
A
#
# COMPACT_ATOMS: atom_id res chain seq x y z
N MET A 1 13.36 -3.99 -40.54
CA MET A 1 14.25 -3.16 -39.70
C MET A 1 13.65 -1.76 -39.60
N THR A 2 12.77 -1.51 -38.63
CA THR A 2 12.11 -0.21 -38.44
C THR A 2 11.79 0.00 -36.95
N GLY A 3 12.38 1.04 -36.35
CA GLY A 3 11.69 1.82 -35.32
C GLY A 3 11.91 1.49 -33.84
N GLY A 4 13.15 1.25 -33.39
CA GLY A 4 13.53 1.01 -31.99
C GLY A 4 13.41 2.19 -31.01
N ARG A 5 12.27 2.91 -30.96
CA ARG A 5 12.03 4.00 -29.98
C ARG A 5 10.60 4.09 -29.44
N THR A 6 9.80 3.03 -29.47
CA THR A 6 8.52 3.01 -28.73
C THR A 6 8.75 2.75 -27.24
N THR A 7 9.27 3.78 -26.58
CA THR A 7 8.65 4.38 -25.38
C THR A 7 8.46 3.47 -24.16
N GLY A 8 9.53 3.23 -23.40
CA GLY A 8 9.43 2.60 -22.06
C GLY A 8 8.35 3.25 -21.18
N GLY A 9 8.13 4.57 -21.33
CA GLY A 9 7.03 5.28 -20.66
C GLY A 9 5.61 4.81 -21.05
N ARG A 10 5.37 4.40 -22.32
CA ARG A 10 4.06 3.87 -22.74
C ARG A 10 3.82 2.47 -22.20
N ILE A 11 4.87 1.65 -22.17
CA ILE A 11 4.81 0.30 -21.58
C ILE A 11 4.50 0.42 -20.08
N PHE A 12 5.24 1.27 -19.37
CA PHE A 12 4.99 1.55 -17.95
C PHE A 12 3.57 2.06 -17.70
N GLN A 13 3.09 3.03 -18.48
CA GLN A 13 1.73 3.56 -18.34
C GLN A 13 0.66 2.48 -18.57
N ALA A 14 0.85 1.61 -19.56
CA ALA A 14 -0.08 0.51 -19.82
C ALA A 14 -0.11 -0.50 -18.66
N LEU A 15 1.06 -0.86 -18.14
CA LEU A 15 1.19 -1.74 -16.98
C LEU A 15 0.55 -1.09 -15.74
N PHE A 16 0.92 0.16 -15.42
CA PHE A 16 0.37 0.88 -14.28
C PHE A 16 -1.15 1.00 -14.34
N ALA A 17 -1.73 1.32 -15.50
CA ALA A 17 -3.18 1.42 -15.66
C ALA A 17 -3.89 0.06 -15.52
N ARG A 18 -3.26 -1.04 -15.97
CA ARG A 18 -3.74 -2.40 -15.74
C ARG A 18 -3.72 -2.72 -14.24
N GLU A 19 -2.57 -2.55 -13.60
CA GLU A 19 -2.39 -2.85 -12.18
C GLU A 19 -3.34 -2.04 -11.30
N LEU A 20 -3.49 -0.73 -11.56
CA LEU A 20 -4.39 0.12 -10.81
C LEU A 20 -5.85 -0.35 -10.93
N ARG A 21 -6.25 -0.79 -12.13
CA ARG A 21 -7.59 -1.35 -12.35
C ARG A 21 -7.79 -2.67 -11.60
N LEU A 22 -6.76 -3.52 -11.55
CA LEU A 22 -6.80 -4.78 -10.81
C LEU A 22 -6.92 -4.50 -9.30
N VAL A 23 -6.12 -3.56 -8.77
CA VAL A 23 -6.19 -3.13 -7.37
C VAL A 23 -7.60 -2.66 -7.00
N LEU A 24 -8.19 -1.78 -7.82
CA LEU A 24 -9.51 -1.22 -7.54
C LEU A 24 -10.66 -2.24 -7.67
N ARG A 25 -10.52 -3.28 -8.52
CA ARG A 25 -11.54 -4.31 -8.72
C ARG A 25 -11.39 -5.50 -7.80
N GLY A 26 -10.19 -5.75 -7.26
CA GLY A 26 -9.88 -6.89 -6.42
C GLY A 26 -10.47 -6.86 -5.01
N GLY A 27 -11.28 -5.86 -4.66
CA GLY A 27 -12.06 -5.81 -3.43
C GLY A 27 -11.29 -5.67 -2.11
N HIS A 28 -9.95 -5.68 -2.14
CA HIS A 28 -9.08 -5.67 -0.96
C HIS A 28 -8.91 -4.27 -0.34
N LEU A 29 -9.31 -3.20 -1.03
CA LEU A 29 -9.32 -1.85 -0.47
C LEU A 29 -10.23 -1.75 0.76
N MET A 30 -11.46 -2.29 0.68
CA MET A 30 -12.45 -2.14 1.75
C MET A 30 -12.02 -2.79 3.08
N PRO A 31 -11.49 -4.03 3.10
CA PRO A 31 -10.92 -4.61 4.31
C PRO A 31 -9.77 -3.79 4.91
N VAL A 32 -8.87 -3.25 4.08
CA VAL A 32 -7.74 -2.43 4.55
C VAL A 32 -8.23 -1.13 5.18
N LEU A 33 -9.18 -0.43 4.55
CA LEU A 33 -9.78 0.79 5.11
C LEU A 33 -10.55 0.50 6.40
N ALA A 34 -11.31 -0.60 6.43
CA ALA A 34 -12.02 -1.03 7.63
C ALA A 34 -11.05 -1.33 8.79
N PHE A 35 -9.95 -2.04 8.51
CA PHE A 35 -8.91 -2.31 9.50
C PHE A 35 -8.32 -1.02 10.07
N VAL A 36 -7.88 -0.09 9.21
CA VAL A 36 -7.33 1.22 9.64
C VAL A 36 -8.35 1.98 10.48
N PHE A 37 -9.60 2.05 10.01
CA PHE A 37 -10.68 2.73 10.72
C PHE A 37 -10.93 2.14 12.11
N ILE A 38 -11.02 0.81 12.21
CA ILE A 38 -11.21 0.10 13.47
C ILE A 38 -10.03 0.35 14.40
N CYS A 39 -8.79 0.24 13.93
CA CYS A 39 -7.60 0.51 14.75
C CYS A 39 -7.61 1.92 15.31
N VAL A 40 -7.88 2.94 14.47
CA VAL A 40 -7.95 4.33 14.90
C VAL A 40 -9.08 4.53 15.93
N MET A 41 -10.25 3.95 15.69
CA MET A 41 -11.37 4.02 16.64
C MET A 41 -11.07 3.34 17.97
N LEU A 42 -10.27 2.28 17.97
CA LEU A 42 -9.96 1.52 19.18
C LEU A 42 -8.92 2.22 20.06
N MET A 43 -8.06 3.08 19.50
CA MET A 43 -6.98 3.72 20.26
C MET A 43 -7.44 4.54 21.47
N PRO A 44 -8.47 5.42 21.37
CA PRO A 44 -9.00 6.12 22.54
C PRO A 44 -9.53 5.19 23.63
N PHE A 45 -10.15 4.06 23.24
CA PHE A 45 -10.66 3.08 24.21
C PHE A 45 -9.55 2.26 24.86
N GLY A 46 -8.48 1.96 24.12
CA GLY A 46 -7.33 1.20 24.63
C GLY A 46 -6.40 2.00 25.54
N LEU A 47 -6.22 3.30 25.27
CA LEU A 47 -5.32 4.17 26.03
C LEU A 47 -6.00 4.89 27.20
N GLY A 48 -7.34 4.90 27.24
CA GLY A 48 -8.11 5.57 28.28
C GLY A 48 -8.30 7.08 28.06
N PRO A 49 -8.92 7.79 29.03
CA PRO A 49 -9.37 9.17 28.85
C PRO A 49 -8.24 10.22 28.88
N GLU A 50 -6.98 9.80 29.03
CA GLU A 50 -5.84 10.73 29.11
C GLU A 50 -5.47 11.29 27.73
N LEU A 51 -6.12 12.39 27.38
CA LEU A 51 -6.01 13.04 26.09
C LEU A 51 -4.58 13.50 25.74
N SER A 52 -3.79 13.90 26.74
CA SER A 52 -2.39 14.28 26.59
C SER A 52 -1.51 13.12 26.15
N LEU A 53 -1.77 11.92 26.68
CA LEU A 53 -1.06 10.71 26.31
C LEU A 53 -1.46 10.27 24.90
N LEU A 54 -2.76 10.27 24.60
CA LEU A 54 -3.27 9.97 23.25
C LEU A 54 -2.65 10.88 22.19
N GLN A 55 -2.63 12.19 22.43
CA GLN A 55 -2.03 13.18 21.54
C GLN A 55 -0.54 12.94 21.27
N ARG A 56 0.21 12.57 22.31
CA ARG A 56 1.66 12.33 22.21
C ARG A 56 1.98 11.06 21.44
N LEU A 57 1.16 10.01 21.59
CA LEU A 57 1.37 8.73 20.94
C LEU A 57 0.79 8.67 19.52
N ALA A 58 -0.23 9.47 19.22
CA ALA A 58 -0.98 9.42 17.97
C ALA A 58 -0.11 9.41 16.69
N PRO A 59 0.93 10.27 16.53
CA PRO A 59 1.83 10.21 15.37
C PRO A 59 2.48 8.84 15.17
N GLY A 60 2.96 8.23 16.26
CA GLY A 60 3.58 6.91 16.22
C GLY A 60 2.57 5.80 15.97
N LEU A 61 1.38 5.90 16.55
CA LEU A 61 0.29 4.94 16.33
C LEU A 61 -0.17 4.93 14.88
N LEU A 62 -0.29 6.10 14.23
CA LEU A 62 -0.64 6.17 12.81
C LEU A 62 0.41 5.49 11.93
N TRP A 63 1.69 5.57 12.29
CA TRP A 63 2.75 4.82 11.61
C TRP A 63 2.63 3.31 11.77
N VAL A 64 2.33 2.84 12.99
CA VAL A 64 2.10 1.41 13.25
C VAL A 64 0.89 0.91 12.49
N ILE A 65 -0.22 1.66 12.51
CA ILE A 65 -1.45 1.32 11.78
C ILE A 65 -1.19 1.29 10.27
N MET A 66 -0.44 2.26 9.74
CA MET A 66 -0.03 2.30 8.32
C MET A 66 0.80 1.07 7.96
N LEU A 67 1.77 0.70 8.80
CA LEU A 67 2.61 -0.49 8.59
C LEU A 67 1.76 -1.76 8.54
N MET A 68 0.83 -1.93 9.48
CA MET A 68 -0.07 -3.08 9.51
C MET A 68 -1.01 -3.10 8.29
N ALA A 69 -1.51 -1.93 7.86
CA ALA A 69 -2.32 -1.80 6.65
C ALA A 69 -1.53 -2.19 5.39
N VAL A 70 -0.26 -1.78 5.31
CA VAL A 70 0.66 -2.19 4.25
C VAL A 70 0.82 -3.70 4.24
N LEU A 71 1.16 -4.32 5.37
CA LEU A 71 1.32 -5.78 5.46
C LEU A 71 0.05 -6.53 5.03
N LEU A 72 -1.11 -6.10 5.52
CA LEU A 72 -2.41 -6.70 5.17
C LEU A 72 -2.71 -6.61 3.67
N SER A 73 -2.37 -5.46 3.05
CA SER A 73 -2.61 -5.24 1.63
C SER A 73 -1.66 -6.03 0.72
N LEU A 74 -0.44 -6.31 1.19
CA LEU A 74 0.62 -6.91 0.39
C LEU A 74 0.49 -8.42 0.23
N ASP A 75 -0.15 -9.10 1.19
CA ASP A 75 -0.43 -10.53 1.13
C ASP A 75 -1.10 -10.92 -0.21
N ARG A 76 -2.01 -10.08 -0.70
CA ARG A 76 -2.71 -10.30 -1.98
C ARG A 76 -1.99 -9.74 -3.20
N MET A 77 -0.95 -8.94 -3.03
CA MET A 77 -0.34 -8.18 -4.13
C MET A 77 0.31 -9.09 -5.19
N PHE A 78 0.93 -10.20 -4.78
CA PHE A 78 1.50 -11.21 -5.69
C PHE A 78 0.75 -12.54 -5.68
N GLN A 79 0.04 -12.87 -4.59
CA GLN A 79 -0.74 -14.11 -4.52
C GLN A 79 -1.83 -14.16 -5.58
N ALA A 80 -2.54 -13.05 -5.84
CA ALA A 80 -3.57 -13.01 -6.88
C ALA A 80 -3.01 -13.32 -8.28
N ASP A 81 -1.80 -12.82 -8.59
CA ASP A 81 -1.15 -13.10 -9.87
C ASP A 81 -0.66 -14.54 -9.99
N PHE A 82 -0.26 -15.12 -8.86
CA PHE A 82 0.18 -16.51 -8.78
C PHE A 82 -1.00 -17.48 -8.95
N GLU A 83 -2.11 -17.24 -8.23
CA GLU A 83 -3.34 -18.02 -8.32
C GLU A 83 -3.95 -17.99 -9.73
N ASP A 84 -3.91 -16.84 -10.40
CA ASP A 84 -4.46 -16.66 -11.75
C ASP A 84 -3.48 -17.04 -12.88
N GLY A 85 -2.25 -17.49 -12.56
CA GLY A 85 -1.21 -17.83 -13.54
C GLY A 85 -0.64 -16.64 -14.32
N SER A 86 -1.04 -15.41 -13.98
CA SER A 86 -0.55 -14.18 -14.61
C SER A 86 0.95 -13.97 -14.36
N LEU A 87 1.51 -14.55 -13.29
CA LEU A 87 2.91 -14.43 -12.95
C LEU A 87 3.80 -15.14 -13.99
N ASP A 88 3.44 -16.37 -14.37
CA ASP A 88 4.12 -17.13 -15.43
C ASP A 88 4.00 -16.41 -16.78
N GLN A 89 2.83 -15.82 -17.06
CA GLN A 89 2.62 -15.05 -18.28
C GLN A 89 3.50 -13.78 -18.31
N LEU A 90 3.66 -13.10 -17.18
CA LEU A 90 4.55 -11.94 -17.04
C LEU A 90 6.02 -12.31 -17.28
N MET A 91 6.45 -13.51 -16.85
CA MET A 91 7.82 -13.99 -17.05
C MET A 91 8.11 -14.34 -18.52
N LEU A 92 7.07 -14.64 -19.31
CA LEU A 92 7.19 -14.96 -20.74
C LEU A 92 7.08 -13.71 -21.65
N LEU A 93 6.64 -12.58 -21.13
CA LEU A 93 6.51 -11.33 -21.90
C LEU A 93 7.91 -10.76 -22.25
N PRO A 94 8.10 -10.18 -23.44
CA PRO A 94 9.34 -9.51 -23.84
C PRO A 94 9.48 -8.12 -23.19
N VAL A 95 9.11 -7.99 -21.92
CA VAL A 95 9.16 -6.76 -21.13
C VAL A 95 10.04 -7.02 -19.93
N ALA A 96 10.92 -6.07 -19.60
CA ALA A 96 11.77 -6.18 -18.42
C ALA A 96 10.90 -6.30 -17.15
N LEU A 97 11.11 -7.36 -16.36
CA LEU A 97 10.30 -7.67 -15.17
C LEU A 97 10.31 -6.52 -14.16
N GLU A 98 11.41 -5.76 -14.13
CA GLU A 98 11.60 -4.58 -13.29
C GLU A 98 10.50 -3.54 -13.55
N TRP A 99 10.14 -3.30 -14.81
CA TRP A 99 9.09 -2.35 -15.17
C TRP A 99 7.72 -2.79 -14.68
N ALA A 100 7.45 -4.10 -14.71
CA ALA A 100 6.20 -4.65 -14.21
C ALA A 100 6.09 -4.54 -12.69
N VAL A 101 7.17 -4.88 -11.97
CA VAL A 101 7.21 -4.77 -10.51
C VAL A 101 7.06 -3.32 -10.06
N ILE A 102 7.78 -2.38 -10.68
CA ILE A 102 7.65 -0.95 -10.35
C ILE A 102 6.24 -0.45 -10.64
N ALA A 103 5.66 -0.80 -11.80
CA ALA A 103 4.29 -0.40 -12.14
C ALA A 103 3.27 -0.93 -11.12
N LYS A 104 3.41 -2.19 -10.70
CA LYS A 104 2.57 -2.83 -9.69
C LYS A 104 2.70 -2.15 -8.32
N VAL A 105 3.92 -1.91 -7.85
CA VAL A 105 4.17 -1.20 -6.58
C VAL A 105 3.56 0.21 -6.60
N CYS A 106 3.75 0.96 -7.69
CA CYS A 106 3.14 2.28 -7.83
C CYS A 106 1.62 2.23 -7.85
N ALA A 107 1.04 1.26 -8.56
CA ALA A 107 -0.41 1.09 -8.63
C ALA A 107 -1.01 0.70 -7.26
N HIS A 108 -0.32 -0.17 -6.52
CA HIS A 108 -0.70 -0.54 -5.15
C HIS A 108 -0.65 0.65 -4.21
N PHE A 109 0.44 1.43 -4.26
CA PHE A 109 0.58 2.67 -3.51
C PHE A 109 -0.58 3.64 -3.81
N ALA A 110 -0.90 3.84 -5.09
CA ALA A 110 -1.96 4.74 -5.51
C ALA A 110 -3.37 4.22 -5.15
N GLY A 111 -3.62 2.91 -5.31
CA GLY A 111 -4.94 2.32 -5.14
C GLY A 111 -5.30 1.97 -3.70
N ILE A 112 -4.32 1.76 -2.81
CA ILE A 112 -4.54 1.40 -1.41
C ILE A 112 -4.07 2.49 -0.46
N LEU A 113 -2.82 2.94 -0.65
CA LEU A 113 -2.17 3.80 0.33
C LEU A 113 -2.63 5.25 0.25
N LEU A 114 -2.93 5.77 -0.94
CA LEU A 114 -3.55 7.09 -1.06
C LEU A 114 -4.92 7.15 -0.37
N PRO A 115 -5.85 6.20 -0.56
CA PRO A 115 -7.08 6.13 0.24
C PRO A 115 -6.83 6.05 1.76
N VAL A 116 -5.86 5.25 2.20
CA VAL A 116 -5.50 5.15 3.63
C VAL A 116 -4.99 6.50 4.15
N LEU A 117 -4.11 7.17 3.41
CA LEU A 117 -3.60 8.51 3.74
C LEU A 117 -4.72 9.56 3.75
N ALA A 118 -5.70 9.43 2.85
CA ALA A 118 -6.87 10.31 2.82
C ALA A 118 -7.77 10.15 4.07
N MET A 119 -7.71 9.02 4.79
CA MET A 119 -8.38 8.86 6.09
C MET A 119 -7.61 9.50 7.26
N MET A 120 -6.35 9.86 7.09
CA MET A 120 -5.51 10.38 8.19
C MET A 120 -6.00 11.70 8.80
N PRO A 121 -6.58 12.66 8.05
CA PRO A 121 -7.20 13.84 8.66
C PRO A 121 -8.34 13.46 9.61
N LEU A 122 -9.19 12.51 9.20
CA LEU A 122 -10.25 11.96 10.06
C LEU A 122 -9.64 11.28 11.29
N ALA A 123 -8.59 10.48 11.11
CA ALA A 123 -7.89 9.85 12.22
C ALA A 123 -7.27 10.88 13.19
N GLY A 124 -6.73 11.99 12.67
CA GLY A 124 -6.21 13.08 13.47
C GLY A 124 -7.27 13.72 14.38
N LEU A 125 -8.51 13.86 13.89
CA LEU A 125 -9.64 14.33 14.70
C LEU A 125 -9.99 13.34 15.82
N LEU A 126 -10.09 12.05 15.49
CA LEU A 126 -10.42 10.99 16.46
C LEU A 126 -9.36 10.83 17.55
N LEU A 127 -8.08 10.98 17.19
CA LEU A 127 -6.95 10.88 18.11
C LEU A 127 -6.61 12.22 18.78
N ASN A 128 -7.44 13.25 18.53
CA ASN A 128 -7.29 14.61 19.04
C ASN A 128 -5.90 15.22 18.76
N ILE A 129 -5.28 14.89 17.64
CA ILE A 129 -3.97 15.40 17.22
C ILE A 129 -4.04 16.92 17.10
N ARG A 130 -2.99 17.62 17.58
CA ARG A 130 -2.95 19.08 17.46
C ARG A 130 -2.93 19.49 15.98
N PRO A 131 -3.72 20.49 15.55
CA PRO A 131 -3.82 20.87 14.14
C PRO A 131 -2.48 21.18 13.47
N ASP A 132 -1.53 21.77 14.20
CA ASP A 132 -0.17 22.07 13.72
C ASP A 132 0.65 20.82 13.40
N THR A 133 0.32 19.67 14.01
CA THR A 133 1.04 18.40 13.82
C THR A 133 0.45 17.50 12.74
N VAL A 134 -0.79 17.75 12.28
CA VAL A 134 -1.46 16.90 11.28
C VAL A 134 -0.69 16.89 9.95
N LEU A 135 -0.31 18.07 9.45
CA LEU A 135 0.40 18.18 8.17
C LEU A 135 1.82 17.57 8.22
N PRO A 136 2.65 17.81 9.25
CA PRO A 136 3.91 17.10 9.41
C PRO A 136 3.75 15.57 9.44
N VAL A 137 2.75 15.05 10.17
CA VAL A 137 2.52 13.59 10.24
C VAL A 137 2.14 13.04 8.88
N LEU A 138 1.20 13.68 8.17
CA LEU A 138 0.84 13.33 6.80
C LEU A 138 2.06 13.32 5.87
N ALA A 139 2.92 14.34 5.96
CA ALA A 139 4.14 14.41 5.15
C ALA A 139 5.09 13.26 5.47
N THR A 140 5.27 12.91 6.75
CA THR A 140 6.13 11.77 7.14
C THR A 140 5.58 10.44 6.64
N LEU A 141 4.27 10.23 6.75
CA LEU A 141 3.61 9.02 6.26
C LEU A 141 3.72 8.95 4.74
N LEU A 142 3.43 10.03 4.02
CA LEU A 142 3.53 10.06 2.56
C LEU A 142 4.97 9.82 2.06
N ALA A 143 5.98 10.35 2.76
CA ALA A 143 7.38 10.14 2.41
C ALA A 143 7.86 8.72 2.72
N GLY A 144 7.38 8.13 3.82
CA GLY A 144 7.83 6.82 4.29
C GLY A 144 7.06 5.63 3.71
N ALA A 145 5.80 5.83 3.34
CA ALA A 145 4.93 4.77 2.87
C ALA A 145 5.39 4.12 1.53
N PRO A 146 6.01 4.83 0.56
CA PRO A 146 6.61 4.19 -0.60
C PRO A 146 7.71 3.18 -0.23
N ALA A 147 8.55 3.52 0.76
CA ALA A 147 9.60 2.63 1.25
C ALA A 147 9.00 1.38 1.93
N LEU A 148 7.93 1.55 2.72
CA LEU A 148 7.21 0.43 3.34
C LEU A 148 6.62 -0.53 2.30
N VAL A 149 5.98 0.00 1.25
CA VAL A 149 5.41 -0.84 0.18
C VAL A 149 6.52 -1.59 -0.55
N MET A 150 7.64 -0.96 -0.86
CA MET A 150 8.76 -1.64 -1.52
C MET A 150 9.35 -2.75 -0.65
N LEU A 151 9.61 -2.47 0.63
CA LEU A 151 10.13 -3.48 1.56
C LEU A 151 9.16 -4.66 1.70
N GLY A 152 7.88 -4.38 1.86
CA GLY A 152 6.88 -5.42 1.99
C GLY A 152 6.62 -6.18 0.67
N ALA A 153 6.76 -5.53 -0.49
CA ALA A 153 6.68 -6.17 -1.80
C ALA A 153 7.76 -7.25 -1.96
N ILE A 154 8.98 -7.00 -1.48
CA ILE A 154 10.06 -8.00 -1.45
C ILE A 154 9.64 -9.19 -0.60
N GLY A 155 9.13 -8.95 0.61
CA GLY A 155 8.65 -10.01 1.50
C GLY A 155 7.51 -10.84 0.89
N ALA A 156 6.54 -10.18 0.26
CA ALA A 156 5.42 -10.83 -0.41
C ALA A 156 5.87 -11.68 -1.62
N ALA A 157 6.82 -11.19 -2.42
CA ALA A 157 7.38 -11.96 -3.53
C ALA A 157 8.12 -13.22 -3.05
N LEU A 158 8.90 -13.12 -1.98
CA LEU A 158 9.58 -14.27 -1.36
C LEU A 158 8.58 -15.29 -0.81
N ALA A 159 7.51 -14.83 -0.15
CA ALA A 159 6.46 -15.70 0.39
C ALA A 159 5.68 -16.43 -0.72
N ALA A 160 5.34 -15.73 -1.80
CA ALA A 160 4.67 -16.32 -2.95
C ALA A 160 5.54 -17.39 -3.64
N GLY A 161 6.86 -17.14 -3.78
CA GLY A 161 7.79 -18.11 -4.37
C GLY A 161 8.06 -19.34 -3.49
N GLY A 162 8.00 -19.21 -2.17
CA GLY A 162 8.21 -20.32 -1.23
C GLY A 162 6.99 -21.24 -1.04
N GLY A 163 5.78 -20.72 -1.25
CA GLY A 163 4.52 -21.48 -1.09
C GLY A 163 4.14 -22.38 -2.27
N GLY A 164 4.74 -22.17 -3.45
CA GLY A 164 4.43 -22.90 -4.69
C GLY A 164 5.22 -24.18 -4.95
N ALA A 165 6.07 -24.62 -4.03
CA ALA A 165 6.89 -25.83 -4.15
C ALA A 165 6.28 -27.09 -3.49
N GLY A 166 4.98 -27.09 -3.21
CA GLY A 166 4.23 -28.19 -2.59
C GLY A 166 3.17 -28.77 -3.50
#